data_AF-A0A318EAP4-F1
#
_entry.id   AF-A0A318EAP4-F1
#
_cell.length_a   1.000
_cell.length_b   1.000
_cell.length_c   1.000
_cell.angle_alpha   90.00
_cell.angle_beta   90.00
_cell.angle_gamma   90.00
#
_symmetry.space_group_name_H-M   'P 1'
#
loop_
_entity.id
_entity.type
_entity.pdbx_description
1 polymer ?
#
loop_
_entity_poly.entity_id
_entity_poly.type
_entity_poly.pdbx_seq_one_letter_code
_entity_poly.pdbx_strand_id
1 'polypeptide(L)'
;MSIHKCLLAGLTAVTLTACGGSDAASAGEAGGQASAETSALKPNERLQGTIELDIGKGPVAYRSIATKLADDLGKTAAQHLESAEGQRRLDDANARLKGDVKVQASDVQAFADSVAGKTIYTSELRDIELIRRRNVSIRGISAAGAAAALVLTFPMDGGELESAVLEYAPDHRKTMQTFTTGDELPVDVTIERFERIDEDTWSIAGRFTAAKLEPGVLAKQLAGQSIAGASGRFDIAELRVRPKI
;
A
#
# COMPACT_ATOMS: atom_id res chain seq x y z
N MET A 1 13.05 17.19 15.92
CA MET A 1 11.99 16.16 16.06
C MET A 1 11.04 16.31 14.88
N SER A 2 10.94 15.28 14.03
CA SER A 2 10.48 15.43 12.64
C SER A 2 8.96 15.57 12.52
N ILE A 3 8.54 16.65 11.83
CA ILE A 3 7.19 16.96 11.34
C ILE A 3 6.52 15.75 10.65
N HIS A 4 7.31 14.80 10.16
CA HIS A 4 6.86 13.54 9.58
C HIS A 4 6.06 12.63 10.53
N LYS A 5 6.31 12.67 11.85
CA LYS A 5 5.55 11.87 12.83
C LYS A 5 4.15 12.44 13.10
N CYS A 6 3.96 13.75 12.97
CA CYS A 6 2.64 14.37 13.11
C CYS A 6 1.77 14.12 11.87
N LEU A 7 2.37 14.15 10.67
CA LEU A 7 1.65 13.85 9.42
C LEU A 7 1.10 12.41 9.38
N LEU A 8 1.86 11.44 9.90
CA LEU A 8 1.45 10.04 9.90
C LEU A 8 0.27 9.77 10.85
N ALA A 9 0.14 10.52 11.95
CA ALA A 9 -0.98 10.43 12.88
C ALA A 9 -2.25 11.11 12.33
N GLY A 10 -2.10 12.19 11.56
CA GLY A 10 -3.20 12.83 10.83
C GLY A 10 -3.76 11.92 9.72
N LEU A 11 -2.89 11.18 9.02
CA LEU A 11 -3.29 10.26 7.95
C LEU A 11 -4.18 9.11 8.45
N THR A 12 -3.93 8.59 9.66
CA THR A 12 -4.76 7.55 10.28
C THR A 12 -6.13 8.08 10.74
N ALA A 13 -6.23 9.35 11.13
CA ALA A 13 -7.52 9.94 11.53
C ALA A 13 -8.44 10.23 10.33
N VAL A 14 -7.87 10.61 9.18
CA VAL A 14 -8.64 10.95 7.96
C VAL A 14 -9.11 9.70 7.20
N THR A 15 -8.32 8.61 7.22
CA THR A 15 -8.67 7.35 6.52
C THR A 15 -9.80 6.56 7.19
N LEU A 16 -10.01 6.71 8.50
CA LEU A 16 -11.02 5.96 9.26
C LEU A 16 -12.45 6.54 9.17
N THR A 17 -12.62 7.77 8.67
CA THR A 17 -13.94 8.45 8.69
C THR A 17 -14.61 8.53 7.31
N ALA A 18 -13.88 8.28 6.21
CA ALA A 18 -14.41 8.37 4.83
C ALA A 18 -15.05 7.06 4.30
N CYS A 19 -15.26 6.05 5.15
CA CYS A 19 -15.83 4.75 4.78
C CYS A 19 -16.97 4.38 5.72
N GLY A 20 -18.07 5.14 5.69
CA GLY A 20 -19.28 4.83 6.45
C GLY A 20 -20.53 5.16 5.63
N GLY A 21 -21.13 4.13 5.03
CA GLY A 21 -22.44 4.20 4.37
C GLY A 21 -22.91 2.79 4.01
N SER A 22 -23.99 2.35 4.65
CA SER A 22 -24.49 0.96 4.72
C SER A 22 -25.41 0.53 3.57
N ASP A 23 -25.49 -0.81 3.42
CA ASP A 23 -26.57 -1.70 2.95
C ASP A 23 -27.12 -1.68 1.50
N ALA A 24 -26.98 -2.82 0.81
CA ALA A 24 -28.07 -3.79 0.58
C ALA A 24 -27.62 -4.96 -0.34
N ALA A 25 -27.99 -6.19 0.02
CA ALA A 25 -27.70 -7.41 -0.73
C ALA A 25 -28.76 -7.71 -1.81
N SER A 26 -28.35 -8.41 -2.89
CA SER A 26 -29.21 -9.35 -3.63
C SER A 26 -28.37 -10.40 -4.35
N ALA A 27 -28.80 -11.65 -4.21
CA ALA A 27 -28.22 -12.85 -4.81
C ALA A 27 -28.73 -13.12 -6.24
N GLY A 28 -27.97 -13.89 -7.01
CA GLY A 28 -28.36 -14.48 -8.30
C GLY A 28 -27.22 -15.31 -8.90
N GLU A 29 -27.39 -16.63 -8.97
CA GLU A 29 -26.41 -17.66 -9.36
C GLU A 29 -26.14 -17.73 -10.88
N ALA A 30 -24.90 -18.08 -11.29
CA ALA A 30 -24.57 -19.35 -12.00
C ALA A 30 -23.18 -19.34 -12.70
N GLY A 31 -22.29 -20.26 -12.28
CA GLY A 31 -21.41 -21.05 -13.16
C GLY A 31 -20.03 -20.52 -13.58
N GLY A 32 -18.96 -20.95 -12.91
CA GLY A 32 -17.58 -20.93 -13.43
C GLY A 32 -16.52 -20.72 -12.33
N GLN A 33 -15.55 -21.63 -12.20
CA GLN A 33 -14.54 -21.65 -11.14
C GLN A 33 -13.69 -20.38 -11.01
N ALA A 34 -13.30 -20.13 -9.74
CA ALA A 34 -12.39 -19.10 -9.22
C ALA A 34 -12.99 -17.71 -8.98
N SER A 35 -13.49 -17.47 -7.77
CA SER A 35 -13.33 -16.16 -7.14
C SER A 35 -13.41 -16.31 -5.63
N ALA A 36 -12.24 -16.29 -4.98
CA ALA A 36 -12.18 -15.88 -3.58
C ALA A 36 -12.88 -14.52 -3.47
N GLU A 37 -13.73 -14.38 -2.46
CA GLU A 37 -14.55 -13.20 -2.17
C GLU A 37 -13.82 -11.90 -2.55
N THR A 38 -14.16 -11.38 -3.72
CA THR A 38 -13.57 -10.15 -4.21
C THR A 38 -14.37 -9.04 -3.57
N SER A 39 -13.95 -8.58 -2.38
CA SER A 39 -14.57 -7.42 -1.74
C SER A 39 -14.72 -6.31 -2.78
N ALA A 40 -15.95 -5.83 -2.96
CA ALA A 40 -16.26 -4.82 -3.96
C ALA A 40 -15.35 -3.61 -3.76
N LEU A 41 -14.86 -3.04 -4.87
CA LEU A 41 -14.10 -1.79 -4.82
C LEU A 41 -15.02 -0.68 -4.32
N LYS A 42 -14.48 0.22 -3.50
CA LYS A 42 -15.22 1.42 -3.08
C LYS A 42 -15.36 2.39 -4.26
N PRO A 43 -16.31 3.35 -4.22
CA PRO A 43 -16.62 4.26 -5.34
C PRO A 43 -15.47 5.10 -5.91
N ASN A 44 -14.33 5.21 -5.23
CA ASN A 44 -13.14 5.93 -5.71
C ASN A 44 -11.90 5.03 -5.82
N GLU A 45 -12.09 3.72 -5.75
CA GLU A 45 -11.04 2.73 -5.86
C GLU A 45 -11.07 2.07 -7.23
N ARG A 46 -9.89 1.77 -7.75
CA ARG A 46 -9.71 0.96 -8.94
C ARG A 46 -8.49 0.06 -8.81
N LEU A 47 -8.54 -1.09 -9.48
CA LEU A 47 -7.46 -2.06 -9.46
C LEU A 47 -6.28 -1.51 -10.28
N GLN A 48 -5.09 -1.42 -9.68
CA GLN A 48 -3.82 -1.20 -10.40
C GLN A 48 -3.27 -2.51 -10.98
N GLY A 49 -3.53 -3.61 -10.28
CA GLY A 49 -3.07 -4.94 -10.65
C GLY A 49 -3.10 -5.90 -9.48
N THR A 50 -2.43 -7.04 -9.64
CA THR A 50 -2.47 -8.13 -8.66
C THR A 50 -1.11 -8.75 -8.42
N ILE A 51 -0.90 -9.25 -7.21
CA ILE A 51 0.13 -10.22 -6.88
C ILE A 51 -0.61 -11.52 -6.56
N GLU A 52 -0.28 -12.61 -7.23
CA GLU A 52 -0.63 -13.95 -6.75
C GLU A 52 0.58 -14.51 -6.02
N LEU A 53 0.39 -14.93 -4.76
CA LEU A 53 1.46 -15.41 -3.91
C LEU A 53 1.01 -16.72 -3.24
N ASP A 54 1.83 -17.74 -3.37
CA ASP A 54 1.74 -19.00 -2.63
C ASP A 54 2.91 -19.09 -1.65
N ILE A 55 2.59 -19.27 -0.37
CA ILE A 55 3.54 -19.45 0.74
C ILE A 55 3.54 -20.90 1.29
N GLY A 56 3.18 -21.87 0.45
CA GLY A 56 3.00 -23.28 0.80
C GLY A 56 1.59 -23.64 1.27
N LYS A 57 0.59 -22.79 0.99
CA LYS A 57 -0.82 -23.00 1.36
C LYS A 57 -1.78 -22.88 0.17
N GLY A 58 -1.23 -22.83 -1.04
CA GLY A 58 -1.96 -22.54 -2.27
C GLY A 58 -1.91 -21.05 -2.60
N PRO A 59 -2.16 -20.70 -3.88
CA PRO A 59 -2.08 -19.34 -4.36
C PRO A 59 -3.19 -18.47 -3.77
N VAL A 60 -2.81 -17.27 -3.32
CA VAL A 60 -3.73 -16.23 -2.84
C VAL A 60 -3.53 -14.98 -3.67
N ALA A 61 -4.63 -14.35 -4.10
CA ALA A 61 -4.60 -13.08 -4.80
C ALA A 61 -4.56 -11.90 -3.83
N TYR A 62 -3.63 -10.97 -4.09
CA TYR A 62 -3.44 -9.71 -3.39
C TYR A 62 -3.66 -8.58 -4.37
N ARG A 63 -4.58 -7.66 -4.04
CA ARG A 63 -5.01 -6.60 -4.95
C ARG A 63 -4.24 -5.33 -4.65
N SER A 64 -3.61 -4.77 -5.67
CA SER A 64 -3.05 -3.42 -5.65
C SER A 64 -4.12 -2.44 -6.08
N ILE A 65 -4.41 -1.44 -5.25
CA ILE A 65 -5.52 -0.51 -5.46
C ILE A 65 -5.00 0.92 -5.53
N ALA A 66 -5.50 1.67 -6.51
CA ALA A 66 -5.38 3.11 -6.57
C ALA A 66 -6.68 3.72 -6.02
N THR A 67 -6.55 4.69 -5.12
CA THR A 67 -7.69 5.37 -4.50
C THR A 67 -7.64 6.85 -4.83
N LYS A 68 -8.62 7.35 -5.58
CA LYS A 68 -8.81 8.79 -5.75
C LYS A 68 -9.39 9.38 -4.47
N LEU A 69 -8.71 10.37 -3.90
CA LEU A 69 -9.24 11.14 -2.79
C LEU A 69 -10.34 12.07 -3.32
N ALA A 70 -11.40 12.25 -2.55
CA ALA A 70 -12.52 13.09 -2.94
C ALA A 70 -12.05 14.51 -3.27
N ASP A 71 -12.61 15.09 -4.32
CA ASP A 71 -12.25 16.45 -4.76
C ASP A 71 -12.66 17.52 -3.72
N ASP A 72 -13.64 17.21 -2.87
CA ASP A 72 -14.15 18.05 -1.78
C ASP A 72 -13.68 17.60 -0.39
N LEU A 73 -12.58 16.83 -0.32
CA LEU A 73 -12.07 16.28 0.94
C LEU A 73 -11.83 17.36 2.00
N GLY A 74 -11.26 18.50 1.65
CA GLY A 74 -11.02 19.58 2.61
C GLY A 74 -12.31 20.26 3.11
N LYS A 75 -13.31 20.42 2.25
CA LYS A 75 -14.64 20.89 2.66
C LYS A 75 -15.31 19.91 3.62
N THR A 76 -15.26 18.61 3.30
CA THR A 76 -15.80 17.55 4.15
C THR A 76 -15.08 17.48 5.49
N ALA A 77 -13.75 17.62 5.49
CA ALA A 77 -12.95 17.68 6.71
C ALA A 77 -13.30 18.91 7.56
N ALA A 78 -13.43 20.09 6.95
CA ALA A 78 -13.83 21.32 7.65
C ALA A 78 -15.20 21.16 8.33
N GLN A 79 -16.20 20.68 7.58
CA GLN A 79 -17.55 20.42 8.12
C GLN A 79 -17.53 19.41 9.27
N HIS A 80 -16.73 18.35 9.16
CA HIS A 80 -16.60 17.39 10.24
C HIS A 80 -15.94 18.01 11.47
N LEU A 81 -14.91 18.84 11.30
CA LEU A 81 -14.21 19.53 12.37
C LEU A 81 -15.06 20.63 13.02
N GLU A 82 -16.06 21.18 12.34
CA GLU A 82 -17.04 22.09 12.94
C GLU A 82 -18.02 21.37 13.89
N SER A 83 -18.15 20.05 13.78
CA SER A 83 -19.01 19.26 14.67
C SER A 83 -18.40 19.09 16.07
N ALA A 84 -19.25 18.90 17.08
CA ALA A 84 -18.81 18.61 18.45
C ALA A 84 -17.95 17.34 18.55
N GLU A 85 -18.26 16.33 17.73
CA GLU A 85 -17.46 15.11 17.66
C GLU A 85 -16.08 15.37 17.02
N GLY A 86 -16.03 16.14 15.93
CA GLY A 86 -14.79 16.50 15.26
C GLY A 86 -13.86 17.31 16.15
N GLN A 87 -14.39 18.31 16.87
CA GLN A 87 -13.63 19.08 17.85
C GLN A 87 -13.09 18.20 18.97
N ARG A 88 -13.92 17.30 19.52
CA ARG A 88 -13.48 16.36 20.56
C ARG A 88 -12.33 15.46 20.07
N ARG A 89 -12.42 14.93 18.84
CA ARG A 89 -11.35 14.11 18.25
C ARG A 89 -10.06 14.91 18.06
N LEU A 90 -10.17 16.18 17.66
CA LEU A 90 -9.01 17.06 17.51
C LEU A 90 -8.35 17.36 18.87
N ASP A 91 -9.15 17.64 19.89
CA ASP A 91 -8.66 17.86 21.26
C ASP A 91 -8.00 16.60 21.84
N ASP A 92 -8.64 15.45 21.68
CA ASP A 92 -8.09 14.15 22.09
C ASP A 92 -6.77 13.83 21.38
N ALA A 93 -6.66 14.19 20.09
CA ALA A 93 -5.43 14.05 19.33
C ALA A 93 -4.34 14.99 19.84
N ASN A 94 -4.67 16.27 20.05
CA ASN A 94 -3.75 17.28 20.59
C ASN A 94 -3.26 16.94 21.99
N ALA A 95 -4.11 16.36 22.85
CA ALA A 95 -3.72 15.91 24.19
C ALA A 95 -2.67 14.77 24.17
N ARG A 96 -2.56 14.03 23.06
CA ARG A 96 -1.56 12.97 22.87
C ARG A 96 -0.24 13.50 22.31
N LEU A 97 -0.22 14.71 21.76
CA LEU A 97 0.99 15.35 21.28
C LEU A 97 1.81 15.83 22.48
N LYS A 98 3.12 15.58 22.45
CA LYS A 98 4.06 16.09 23.46
C LYS A 98 4.61 17.43 22.98
N GLY A 99 4.46 18.49 23.77
CA GLY A 99 4.98 19.84 23.51
C GLY A 99 3.88 20.87 23.24
N ASP A 100 4.29 22.11 22.95
CA ASP A 100 3.37 23.26 22.81
C ASP A 100 2.73 23.39 21.43
N VAL A 101 3.15 22.57 20.48
CA VAL A 101 2.61 22.58 19.12
C VAL A 101 1.28 21.85 19.09
N LYS A 102 0.21 22.58 18.82
CA LYS A 102 -1.15 22.05 18.62
C LYS A 102 -1.53 22.11 17.14
N VAL A 103 -2.25 21.10 16.69
CA VAL A 103 -2.87 21.06 15.37
C VAL A 103 -4.23 21.75 15.46
N GLN A 104 -4.46 22.73 14.61
CA GLN A 104 -5.73 23.43 14.49
C GLN A 104 -6.62 22.78 13.44
N ALA A 105 -7.93 23.04 13.49
CA ALA A 105 -8.87 22.56 12.48
C ALA A 105 -8.49 23.06 11.07
N SER A 106 -8.01 24.31 10.98
CA SER A 106 -7.47 24.89 9.75
C SER A 106 -6.26 24.14 9.20
N ASP A 107 -5.39 23.60 10.07
CA ASP A 107 -4.23 22.80 9.63
C ASP A 107 -4.68 21.46 9.02
N VAL A 108 -5.68 20.82 9.63
CA VAL A 108 -6.26 19.56 9.12
C VAL A 108 -6.98 19.80 7.80
N GLN A 109 -7.76 20.88 7.71
CA GLN A 109 -8.42 21.29 6.48
C GLN A 109 -7.39 21.59 5.38
N ALA A 110 -6.37 22.42 5.66
CA ALA A 110 -5.33 22.76 4.68
C ALA A 110 -4.57 21.52 4.20
N PHE A 111 -4.31 20.57 5.09
CA PHE A 111 -3.75 19.28 4.69
C PHE A 111 -4.71 18.50 3.78
N ALA A 112 -5.99 18.39 4.15
CA ALA A 112 -7.01 17.73 3.35
C ALA A 112 -7.18 18.38 1.96
N ASP A 113 -7.19 19.71 1.87
CA ASP A 113 -7.18 20.47 0.62
C ASP A 113 -5.92 20.16 -0.20
N SER A 114 -4.76 20.03 0.43
CA SER A 114 -3.51 19.74 -0.27
C SER A 114 -3.48 18.35 -0.92
N VAL A 115 -4.35 17.43 -0.49
CA VAL A 115 -4.44 16.07 -1.03
C VAL A 115 -5.75 15.78 -1.75
N ALA A 116 -6.72 16.68 -1.69
CA ALA A 116 -8.01 16.55 -2.38
C ALA A 116 -7.80 16.31 -3.88
N GLY A 117 -8.60 15.40 -4.44
CA GLY A 117 -8.51 14.98 -5.85
C GLY A 117 -7.27 14.18 -6.24
N LYS A 118 -6.25 14.06 -5.37
CA LYS A 118 -5.06 13.25 -5.65
C LYS A 118 -5.38 11.76 -5.59
N THR A 119 -4.65 10.97 -6.37
CA THR A 119 -4.75 9.51 -6.31
C THR A 119 -3.60 8.96 -5.46
N ILE A 120 -3.96 8.14 -4.48
CA ILE A 120 -3.00 7.35 -3.71
C ILE A 120 -2.81 6.02 -4.43
N TYR A 121 -1.57 5.72 -4.79
CA TYR A 121 -1.19 4.47 -5.43
C TYR A 121 -0.60 3.52 -4.38
N THR A 122 -1.07 2.27 -4.36
CA THR A 122 -0.50 1.23 -3.50
C THR A 122 0.82 0.71 -4.08
N SER A 123 0.91 0.65 -5.41
CA SER A 123 2.15 0.33 -6.13
C SER A 123 2.67 1.55 -6.88
N GLU A 124 3.96 1.84 -6.77
CA GLU A 124 4.58 3.04 -7.34
C GLU A 124 5.98 2.76 -7.90
N LEU A 125 6.41 3.61 -8.83
CA LEU A 125 7.77 3.67 -9.32
C LEU A 125 8.44 4.91 -8.75
N ARG A 126 9.68 4.80 -8.28
CA ARG A 126 10.47 5.92 -7.78
C ARG A 126 11.87 5.92 -8.40
N ASP A 127 12.21 7.05 -9.00
CA ASP A 127 13.58 7.32 -9.43
C ASP A 127 14.36 7.99 -8.29
N ILE A 128 15.53 7.43 -7.97
CA ILE A 128 16.45 7.88 -6.93
C ILE A 128 17.71 8.37 -7.61
N GLU A 129 17.69 9.63 -8.06
CA GLU A 129 18.72 10.20 -8.93
C GLU A 129 20.12 10.20 -8.30
N LEU A 130 20.20 10.43 -6.98
CA LEU A 130 21.47 10.50 -6.24
C LEU A 130 22.32 9.23 -6.39
N ILE A 131 21.68 8.06 -6.45
CA ILE A 131 22.34 6.77 -6.58
C ILE A 131 22.03 6.08 -7.92
N ARG A 132 21.41 6.80 -8.85
CA ARG A 132 20.99 6.32 -10.17
C ARG A 132 20.21 5.00 -10.16
N ARG A 133 19.29 4.84 -9.20
CA ARG A 133 18.43 3.66 -9.08
C ARG A 133 16.97 3.98 -9.30
N ARG A 134 16.26 3.01 -9.85
CA ARG A 134 14.81 3.00 -10.01
C ARG A 134 14.23 1.89 -9.16
N ASN A 135 13.37 2.26 -8.22
CA ASN A 135 12.67 1.32 -7.36
C ASN A 135 11.23 1.16 -7.83
N VAL A 136 10.81 -0.07 -8.05
CA VAL A 136 9.42 -0.44 -8.29
C VAL A 136 8.91 -1.11 -7.02
N SER A 137 7.97 -0.46 -6.34
CA SER A 137 7.31 -1.00 -5.15
C SER A 137 5.95 -1.51 -5.54
N ILE A 138 5.77 -2.82 -5.49
CA ILE A 138 4.50 -3.49 -5.78
C ILE A 138 3.93 -3.95 -4.45
N ARG A 139 2.68 -3.59 -4.14
CA ARG A 139 2.03 -4.01 -2.91
C ARG A 139 0.57 -4.34 -3.17
N GLY A 140 0.08 -5.36 -2.47
CA GLY A 140 -1.33 -5.73 -2.51
C GLY A 140 -1.83 -6.27 -1.18
N ILE A 141 -3.16 -6.25 -1.01
CA ILE A 141 -3.86 -6.81 0.15
C ILE A 141 -4.83 -7.89 -0.34
N SER A 142 -4.83 -9.03 0.33
CA SER A 142 -5.76 -10.14 0.08
C SER A 142 -7.12 -9.88 0.72
N ALA A 143 -8.16 -10.60 0.30
CA ALA A 143 -9.49 -10.51 0.92
C ALA A 143 -9.47 -10.84 2.42
N ALA A 144 -8.59 -11.75 2.85
CA ALA A 144 -8.40 -12.12 4.25
C ALA A 144 -7.61 -11.09 5.08
N GLY A 145 -7.12 -10.01 4.46
CA GLY A 145 -6.38 -8.94 5.16
C GLY A 145 -4.89 -9.18 5.34
N ALA A 146 -4.31 -10.22 4.74
CA ALA A 146 -2.86 -10.35 4.61
C ALA A 146 -2.33 -9.40 3.52
N ALA A 147 -1.11 -8.91 3.65
CA ALA A 147 -0.43 -8.09 2.65
C ALA A 147 0.81 -8.78 2.09
N ALA A 148 1.10 -8.49 0.82
CA ALA A 148 2.33 -8.86 0.15
C ALA A 148 2.92 -7.61 -0.51
N ALA A 149 4.24 -7.46 -0.44
CA ALA A 149 4.97 -6.41 -1.13
C ALA A 149 6.23 -6.98 -1.80
N LEU A 150 6.47 -6.58 -3.03
CA LEU A 150 7.66 -6.91 -3.80
C LEU A 150 8.35 -5.60 -4.20
N VAL A 151 9.57 -5.40 -3.73
CA VAL A 151 10.39 -4.24 -4.07
C VAL A 151 11.47 -4.70 -5.04
N LEU A 152 11.47 -4.11 -6.24
CA LEU A 152 12.41 -4.40 -7.31
C LEU A 152 13.30 -3.17 -7.54
N THR A 153 14.60 -3.38 -7.63
CA THR A 153 15.59 -2.30 -7.86
C THR A 153 16.24 -2.49 -9.22
N PHE A 154 16.17 -1.46 -10.06
CA PHE A 154 16.77 -1.41 -11.38
C PHE A 154 17.78 -0.26 -11.47
N PRO A 155 18.79 -0.34 -12.35
CA PRO A 155 19.59 0.82 -12.70
C PRO A 155 18.75 1.82 -13.54
N MET A 156 18.96 3.13 -13.34
CA MET A 156 18.15 4.17 -14.02
C MET A 156 18.42 4.28 -15.52
N ASP A 157 19.63 3.95 -15.96
CA ASP A 157 20.07 3.96 -17.36
C ASP A 157 19.58 2.72 -18.14
N GLY A 158 18.76 1.88 -17.51
CA GLY A 158 18.32 0.62 -18.06
C GLY A 158 19.33 -0.50 -17.79
N GLY A 159 18.86 -1.73 -17.78
CA GLY A 159 19.67 -2.89 -17.42
C GLY A 159 18.85 -3.97 -16.74
N GLU A 160 19.55 -5.00 -16.30
CA GLU A 160 18.95 -6.11 -15.56
C GLU A 160 18.55 -5.68 -14.14
N LEU A 161 17.65 -6.45 -13.54
CA LEU A 161 17.24 -6.27 -12.15
C LEU A 161 18.45 -6.41 -11.21
N GLU A 162 18.73 -5.41 -10.38
CA GLU A 162 19.84 -5.45 -9.41
C GLU A 162 19.48 -6.27 -8.17
N SER A 163 18.25 -6.11 -7.68
CA SER A 163 17.80 -6.80 -6.47
C SER A 163 16.28 -6.84 -6.37
N ALA A 164 15.80 -7.83 -5.61
CA ALA A 164 14.40 -7.99 -5.27
C ALA A 164 14.24 -8.40 -3.80
N VAL A 165 13.25 -7.80 -3.13
CA VAL A 165 12.87 -8.12 -1.75
C VAL A 165 11.38 -8.41 -1.72
N LEU A 166 11.02 -9.57 -1.18
CA LEU A 166 9.63 -9.95 -0.94
C LEU A 166 9.33 -9.82 0.55
N GLU A 167 8.28 -9.06 0.87
CA GLU A 167 7.72 -8.92 2.20
C GLU A 167 6.30 -9.51 2.24
N TYR A 168 5.99 -10.23 3.30
CA TYR A 168 4.67 -10.80 3.57
C TYR A 168 4.23 -10.49 5.01
N ALA A 169 3.04 -9.93 5.16
CA ALA A 169 2.43 -9.65 6.45
C ALA A 169 1.12 -10.45 6.60
N PRO A 170 1.01 -11.38 7.57
CA PRO A 170 -0.23 -12.13 7.79
C PRO A 170 -1.44 -11.25 8.15
N ASP A 171 -1.21 -10.09 8.76
CA ASP A 171 -2.22 -9.06 9.02
C ASP A 171 -1.63 -7.69 8.66
N HIS A 172 -2.13 -7.07 7.60
CA HIS A 172 -1.63 -5.79 7.10
C HIS A 172 -1.73 -4.63 8.12
N ARG A 173 -2.56 -4.78 9.16
CA ARG A 173 -2.70 -3.78 10.23
C ARG A 173 -1.56 -3.87 11.24
N LYS A 174 -0.87 -5.01 11.31
CA LYS A 174 0.29 -5.24 12.18
C LYS A 174 1.58 -5.00 11.39
N THR A 175 1.88 -3.74 11.09
CA THR A 175 3.01 -3.34 10.22
C THR A 175 4.39 -3.79 10.71
N MET A 176 4.51 -4.18 11.97
CA MET A 176 5.77 -4.69 12.55
C MET A 176 5.86 -6.22 12.51
N GLN A 177 4.80 -6.94 12.10
CA GLN A 177 4.76 -8.41 12.06
C GLN A 177 4.81 -8.88 10.61
N THR A 178 6.01 -8.84 10.05
CA THR A 178 6.27 -9.16 8.64
C THR A 178 7.33 -10.25 8.52
N PHE A 179 7.23 -11.04 7.45
CA PHE A 179 8.29 -11.92 6.97
C PHE A 179 8.92 -11.26 5.74
N THR A 180 10.23 -11.34 5.59
CA THR A 180 11.00 -10.80 4.46
C THR A 180 12.01 -11.81 3.97
N THR A 181 12.41 -11.73 2.71
CA THR A 181 13.63 -12.40 2.25
C THR A 181 14.86 -11.81 2.93
N GLY A 182 15.80 -12.66 3.30
CA GLY A 182 17.10 -12.26 3.84
C GLY A 182 18.10 -11.98 2.73
N ASP A 183 19.18 -11.26 3.05
CA ASP A 183 20.19 -10.83 2.07
C ASP A 183 20.92 -12.01 1.40
N GLU A 184 21.05 -13.14 2.09
CA GLU A 184 21.75 -14.33 1.59
C GLU A 184 20.90 -15.20 0.65
N LEU A 185 19.57 -15.05 0.69
CA LEU A 185 18.62 -15.83 -0.11
C LEU A 185 17.69 -14.86 -0.85
N PRO A 186 18.19 -14.23 -1.93
CA PRO A 186 17.43 -13.24 -2.67
C PRO A 186 16.20 -13.85 -3.35
N VAL A 187 15.24 -13.00 -3.69
CA VAL A 187 14.12 -13.38 -4.54
C VAL A 187 14.65 -13.54 -5.97
N ASP A 188 14.43 -14.69 -6.59
CA ASP A 188 14.63 -14.87 -8.03
C ASP A 188 13.41 -14.32 -8.76
N VAL A 189 13.62 -13.42 -9.72
CA VAL A 189 12.55 -12.72 -10.43
C VAL A 189 12.80 -12.77 -11.92
N THR A 190 11.79 -13.23 -12.65
CA THR A 190 11.75 -13.12 -14.11
C THR A 190 10.78 -12.02 -14.50
N ILE A 191 11.30 -10.95 -15.12
CA ILE A 191 10.49 -9.88 -15.68
C ILE A 191 9.97 -10.32 -17.06
N GLU A 192 8.66 -10.43 -17.19
CA GLU A 192 7.99 -10.78 -18.46
C GLU A 192 7.63 -9.52 -19.25
N ARG A 193 7.38 -8.40 -18.54
CA ARG A 193 7.01 -7.11 -19.11
C ARG A 193 7.49 -5.99 -18.20
N PHE A 194 8.16 -4.99 -18.76
CA PHE A 194 8.40 -3.72 -18.08
C PHE A 194 8.46 -2.59 -19.11
N GLU A 195 7.36 -1.87 -19.26
CA GLU A 195 7.18 -0.94 -20.37
C GLU A 195 6.56 0.38 -19.91
N ARG A 196 6.97 1.46 -20.57
CA ARG A 196 6.40 2.79 -20.36
C ARG A 196 5.10 2.91 -21.16
N ILE A 197 4.01 3.26 -20.50
CA ILE A 197 2.69 3.46 -21.14
C ILE A 197 2.56 4.91 -21.59
N ASP A 198 2.92 5.85 -20.73
CA ASP A 198 2.89 7.29 -21.01
C ASP A 198 4.02 8.03 -20.27
N GLU A 199 3.96 9.36 -20.19
CA GLU A 199 5.03 10.16 -19.62
C GLU A 199 5.38 9.75 -18.18
N ASP A 200 4.38 9.46 -17.35
CA ASP A 200 4.54 9.22 -15.92
C ASP A 200 3.95 7.88 -15.47
N THR A 201 3.59 7.00 -16.41
CA THR A 201 3.01 5.68 -16.15
C THR A 201 3.79 4.57 -16.82
N TRP A 202 4.06 3.52 -16.04
CA TRP A 202 4.67 2.28 -16.49
C TRP A 202 3.75 1.10 -16.17
N SER A 203 3.99 -0.03 -16.81
CA SER A 203 3.44 -1.32 -16.37
C SER A 203 4.55 -2.33 -16.22
N ILE A 204 4.32 -3.30 -15.33
CA ILE A 204 5.27 -4.36 -15.07
C ILE A 204 4.53 -5.68 -14.80
N ALA A 205 5.05 -6.77 -15.33
CA ALA A 205 4.58 -8.11 -15.02
C ALA A 205 5.76 -9.08 -14.95
N GLY A 206 5.58 -10.14 -14.17
CA GLY A 206 6.62 -11.15 -14.00
C GLY A 206 6.27 -12.21 -12.99
N ARG A 207 7.25 -13.06 -12.72
CA ARG A 207 7.17 -14.15 -11.76
C ARG A 207 8.32 -14.07 -10.79
N PHE A 208 8.12 -14.65 -9.61
CA PHE A 208 9.15 -14.69 -8.60
C PHE A 208 9.12 -15.99 -7.82
N THR A 209 10.27 -16.36 -7.27
CA THR A 209 10.42 -17.39 -6.26
C THR A 209 11.36 -16.90 -5.15
N ALA A 210 11.04 -17.26 -3.91
CA ALA A 210 11.85 -16.99 -2.74
C ALA A 210 12.05 -18.31 -2.00
N ALA A 211 13.30 -18.68 -1.72
CA ALA A 211 13.61 -19.94 -1.06
C ALA A 211 13.16 -19.98 0.40
N LYS A 212 13.10 -18.82 1.07
CA LYS A 212 12.70 -18.71 2.48
C LYS A 212 12.29 -17.27 2.79
N LEU A 213 11.32 -17.10 3.68
CA LEU A 213 11.06 -15.80 4.31
C LEU A 213 11.28 -15.91 5.81
N GLU A 214 11.97 -14.93 6.36
CA GLU A 214 12.36 -14.84 7.76
C GLU A 214 11.66 -13.64 8.42
N PRO A 215 11.49 -13.64 9.75
CA PRO A 215 10.92 -12.50 10.45
C PRO A 215 11.70 -11.23 10.15
N GLY A 216 11.00 -10.14 9.81
CA GLY A 216 11.61 -8.83 9.66
C GLY A 216 12.25 -8.38 10.97
N VAL A 217 13.23 -7.47 10.89
CA VAL A 217 14.03 -7.01 12.05
C VAL A 217 13.19 -6.52 13.24
N LEU A 218 12.00 -5.97 12.96
CA LEU A 218 11.08 -5.45 13.98
C LEU A 218 10.02 -6.48 14.43
N ALA A 219 9.95 -7.64 13.79
CA ALA A 219 8.93 -8.67 14.00
C ALA A 219 9.24 -9.62 15.16
N LYS A 220 9.40 -9.03 16.36
CA LYS A 220 9.75 -9.76 17.58
C LYS A 220 8.79 -10.92 17.92
N GLN A 221 7.51 -10.81 17.54
CA GLN A 221 6.51 -11.86 17.83
C GLN A 221 6.58 -13.04 16.84
N LEU A 222 7.28 -12.86 15.72
CA LEU A 222 7.52 -13.90 14.72
C LEU A 222 8.88 -14.59 14.91
N ALA A 223 9.67 -14.20 15.92
CA ALA A 223 10.99 -14.78 16.17
C ALA A 223 10.93 -16.32 16.27
N GLY A 224 11.86 -16.98 15.58
CA GLY A 224 11.91 -18.45 15.50
C GLY A 224 10.94 -19.08 14.49
N GLN A 225 10.08 -18.29 13.84
CA GLN A 225 9.24 -18.75 12.74
C GLN A 225 9.92 -18.48 11.40
N SER A 226 9.59 -19.26 10.38
CA SER A 226 9.97 -18.97 9.00
C SER A 226 8.95 -19.55 8.03
N ILE A 227 8.90 -19.02 6.83
CA ILE A 227 8.15 -19.57 5.72
C ILE A 227 9.15 -20.28 4.81
N ALA A 228 8.93 -21.57 4.56
CA ALA A 228 9.88 -22.46 3.88
C ALA A 228 10.07 -22.16 2.39
N GLY A 229 9.29 -21.24 1.83
CA GLY A 229 9.40 -20.78 0.45
C GLY A 229 8.16 -20.00 0.04
N ALA A 230 8.32 -19.18 -0.99
CA ALA A 230 7.20 -18.52 -1.64
C ALA A 230 7.40 -18.47 -3.15
N SER A 231 6.31 -18.49 -3.89
CA SER A 231 6.33 -18.28 -5.33
C SER A 231 5.12 -17.48 -5.76
N GLY A 232 5.21 -16.84 -6.91
CA GLY A 232 4.11 -16.03 -7.36
C GLY A 232 4.31 -15.39 -8.71
N ARG A 233 3.29 -14.61 -9.08
CA ARG A 233 3.25 -13.77 -10.26
C ARG A 233 2.70 -12.41 -9.89
N PHE A 234 3.16 -11.37 -10.56
CA PHE A 234 2.61 -10.04 -10.43
C PHE A 234 2.30 -9.49 -11.82
N ASP A 235 1.24 -8.71 -11.90
CA ASP A 235 0.88 -7.94 -13.09
C ASP A 235 0.26 -6.63 -12.63
N ILE A 236 0.98 -5.53 -12.88
CA ILE A 236 0.60 -4.18 -12.51
C ILE A 236 0.50 -3.38 -13.80
N ALA A 237 -0.72 -3.01 -14.15
CA ALA A 237 -1.02 -2.23 -15.34
C ALA A 237 -0.68 -0.74 -15.15
N GLU A 238 -0.56 -0.28 -13.90
CA GLU A 238 -0.31 1.12 -13.62
C GLU A 238 0.65 1.33 -12.44
N LEU A 239 1.87 1.69 -12.78
CA LEU A 239 2.91 2.19 -11.89
C LEU A 239 3.20 3.65 -12.22
N ARG A 240 2.70 4.55 -11.39
CA ARG A 240 2.98 5.98 -11.54
C ARG A 240 4.36 6.31 -11.01
N VAL A 241 5.11 7.10 -11.78
CA VAL A 241 6.37 7.67 -11.33
C VAL A 241 6.06 8.70 -10.25
N ARG A 242 6.53 8.46 -9.03
CA ARG A 242 6.35 9.42 -7.94
C ARG A 242 7.09 10.72 -8.31
N PRO A 243 6.43 11.89 -8.25
CA PRO A 243 7.09 13.16 -8.53
C PRO A 243 8.23 13.40 -7.55
N LYS A 244 9.27 14.08 -8.03
CA LYS A 244 10.43 14.48 -7.25
C LYS A 244 9.96 15.36 -6.08
N ILE A 245 10.42 15.04 -4.87
CA ILE A 245 10.29 15.90 -3.68
C ILE A 245 11.54 16.77 -3.61
#